data_AF-A0AA38FJS2-F1
#
_entry.id   AF-A0AA38FJS2-F1
#
_cell.length_a   1.000
_cell.length_b   1.000
_cell.length_c   1.000
_cell.angle_alpha   90.00
_cell.angle_beta   90.00
_cell.angle_gamma   90.00
#
_symmetry.space_group_name_H-M   'P 1'
#
loop_
_entity.id
_entity.type
_entity.pdbx_description
1 polymer ?
#
loop_
_entity_poly.entity_id
_entity_poly.type
_entity_poly.pdbx_seq_one_letter_code
_entity_poly.pdbx_strand_id
1 'polypeptide(L)'
;DIKMQKFQSFPCTFSTLRLLLLWGIVVGGSQLEGLCSEGEWEQGIYAKVTNPTLSPSHLKDLPGFTRSVYKRDYALITPESQVFSALPDWTKTSGAYLITPAMDSHFVMYIAQMKENATSALPQQDIERFLFVVKGEVVLSTGAEVFKLSVDSFAYAPPNFKHSVKSDISAVIVVFERRYQRLGNEDPGFLAGSTEQQPLVETPGEVFTLRKLLPTNFSYDFNIH
;
A
#
# COMPACT_ATOMS: atom_id res chain seq x y z
N ASP A 1 -41.35 35.22 40.79
CA ASP A 1 -40.60 35.60 39.58
C ASP A 1 -40.48 34.49 38.56
N ILE A 2 -40.86 34.87 37.35
CA ILE A 2 -40.80 34.24 36.01
C ILE A 2 -39.31 33.86 35.71
N LYS A 3 -38.90 32.76 35.05
CA LYS A 3 -39.40 32.01 33.88
C LYS A 3 -38.69 30.64 33.81
N MET A 4 -39.45 29.57 33.53
CA MET A 4 -38.96 28.37 32.85
C MET A 4 -39.04 28.61 31.34
N GLN A 5 -38.02 28.21 30.58
CA GLN A 5 -38.11 28.07 29.12
C GLN A 5 -37.96 26.59 28.74
N LYS A 6 -39.08 25.99 28.31
CA LYS A 6 -39.12 24.80 27.46
C LYS A 6 -38.97 25.28 26.00
N PHE A 7 -38.08 24.68 25.24
CA PHE A 7 -38.10 24.78 23.78
C PHE A 7 -38.95 23.64 23.22
N GLN A 8 -40.03 24.02 22.55
CA GLN A 8 -40.88 23.16 21.74
C GLN A 8 -40.44 23.27 20.27
N SER A 9 -40.54 22.14 19.58
CA SER A 9 -40.44 21.97 18.13
C SER A 9 -41.53 22.75 17.38
N PHE A 10 -41.19 23.35 16.23
CA PHE A 10 -42.16 23.75 15.21
C PHE A 10 -41.75 23.21 13.82
N PRO A 11 -42.71 22.67 13.04
CA PRO A 11 -42.49 22.19 11.68
C PRO A 11 -42.63 23.34 10.67
N CYS A 12 -41.83 23.33 9.60
CA CYS A 12 -41.98 24.28 8.49
C CYS A 12 -42.88 23.67 7.42
N THR A 13 -44.03 24.30 7.21
CA THR A 13 -45.07 23.94 6.23
C THR A 13 -44.83 24.59 4.86
N PHE A 14 -45.05 23.79 3.82
CA PHE A 14 -45.66 24.08 2.51
C PHE A 14 -45.21 25.32 1.70
N SER A 15 -44.58 25.05 0.56
CA SER A 15 -44.81 25.81 -0.67
C SER A 15 -45.29 24.83 -1.75
N THR A 16 -46.52 25.06 -2.20
CA THR A 16 -47.21 24.34 -3.26
C THR A 16 -46.68 24.77 -4.62
N LEU A 17 -46.14 23.83 -5.41
CA LEU A 17 -45.94 24.04 -6.84
C LEU A 17 -46.71 22.99 -7.65
N ARG A 18 -47.39 23.51 -8.68
CA ARG A 18 -48.59 22.97 -9.31
C ARG A 18 -48.38 21.64 -10.01
N LEU A 19 -49.32 20.73 -9.75
CA LEU A 19 -49.61 19.57 -10.58
C LEU A 19 -50.34 20.06 -11.86
N LEU A 20 -49.73 19.82 -13.02
CA LEU A 20 -50.39 19.85 -14.32
C LEU A 20 -50.08 18.52 -15.00
N LEU A 21 -50.99 17.56 -14.83
CA LEU A 21 -51.06 16.33 -15.60
C LEU A 21 -51.85 16.63 -16.88
N LEU A 22 -51.26 16.45 -18.06
CA LEU A 22 -51.99 16.12 -19.29
C LEU A 22 -51.06 15.40 -20.27
N TRP A 23 -51.42 14.13 -20.50
CA TRP A 23 -51.30 13.33 -21.73
C TRP A 23 -49.95 12.72 -22.09
N GLY A 24 -49.96 11.40 -22.06
CA GLY A 24 -48.90 10.55 -22.57
C GLY A 24 -48.87 10.52 -24.09
N ILE A 25 -47.66 10.38 -24.61
CA ILE A 25 -47.35 9.66 -25.83
C ILE A 25 -46.10 8.85 -25.50
N VAL A 26 -46.24 7.52 -25.51
CA VAL A 26 -45.11 6.59 -25.58
C VAL A 26 -44.63 6.59 -27.02
N VAL A 27 -43.41 7.06 -27.25
CA VAL A 27 -42.61 6.73 -28.44
C VAL A 27 -41.24 6.30 -27.93
N GLY A 28 -40.89 5.05 -28.24
CA GLY A 28 -39.66 4.43 -27.78
C GLY A 28 -38.42 4.79 -28.60
N GLY A 29 -37.33 4.12 -28.24
CA GLY A 29 -36.18 3.95 -29.12
C GLY A 29 -34.86 4.48 -28.54
N SER A 30 -34.14 3.56 -27.87
CA SER A 30 -32.67 3.48 -27.80
C SER A 30 -31.88 4.72 -27.37
N GLN A 31 -31.37 4.67 -26.14
CA GLN A 31 -29.98 5.05 -25.86
C GLN A 31 -29.51 4.28 -24.64
N LEU A 32 -28.88 3.12 -24.89
CA LEU A 32 -27.96 2.50 -23.95
C LEU A 32 -26.70 3.36 -23.95
N GLU A 33 -26.71 4.44 -23.18
CA GLU A 33 -25.46 5.02 -22.73
C GLU A 33 -24.97 4.14 -21.58
N GLY A 34 -24.15 3.16 -21.96
CA GLY A 34 -23.24 2.52 -21.03
C GLY A 34 -22.35 3.61 -20.47
N LEU A 35 -22.76 4.19 -19.35
CA LEU A 35 -21.89 4.96 -18.48
C LEU A 35 -20.71 4.05 -18.12
N CYS A 36 -19.60 4.25 -18.81
CA CYS A 36 -18.30 3.93 -18.27
C CYS A 36 -18.24 4.68 -16.94
N SER A 37 -18.40 3.95 -15.84
CA SER A 37 -18.01 4.44 -14.53
C SER A 37 -16.52 4.73 -14.64
N GLU A 38 -16.18 5.97 -14.93
CA GLU A 38 -14.86 6.50 -14.61
C GLU A 38 -14.74 6.34 -13.10
N GLY A 39 -14.04 5.29 -12.68
CA GLY A 39 -13.66 5.12 -11.29
C GLY A 39 -12.90 6.39 -10.90
N GLU A 40 -13.32 7.01 -9.79
CA GLU A 40 -12.62 8.14 -9.21
C GLU A 40 -11.12 7.81 -9.15
N TRP A 41 -10.33 8.56 -9.91
CA TRP A 41 -8.88 8.45 -9.85
C TRP A 41 -8.48 8.88 -8.44
N GLU A 42 -8.19 7.92 -7.55
CA GLU A 42 -7.47 8.24 -6.32
C GLU A 42 -6.13 8.87 -6.73
N GLN A 43 -6.05 10.20 -6.69
CA GLN A 43 -4.87 10.98 -7.04
C GLN A 43 -3.83 10.89 -5.90
N GLY A 44 -3.25 9.70 -5.72
CA GLY A 44 -2.15 9.45 -4.79
C GLY A 44 -0.79 9.42 -5.49
N ILE A 45 0.28 9.76 -4.75
CA ILE A 45 1.68 9.83 -5.24
C ILE A 45 2.11 8.54 -5.97
N TYR A 46 1.61 7.38 -5.55
CA TYR A 46 1.87 6.07 -6.15
C TYR A 46 0.65 5.36 -6.72
N ALA A 47 -0.39 6.12 -7.12
CA ALA A 47 -1.67 5.55 -7.57
C ALA A 47 -1.51 4.52 -8.70
N LYS A 48 -0.57 4.72 -9.63
CA LYS A 48 -0.31 3.78 -10.74
C LYS A 48 0.36 2.47 -10.31
N VAL A 49 0.95 2.41 -9.12
CA VAL A 49 1.50 1.17 -8.57
C VAL A 49 0.37 0.23 -8.15
N THR A 50 -0.69 0.77 -7.54
CA THR A 50 -1.88 -0.01 -7.14
C THR A 50 -2.94 -0.11 -8.24
N ASN A 51 -2.98 0.86 -9.15
CA ASN A 51 -3.93 0.95 -10.27
C ASN A 51 -3.16 1.12 -11.59
N PRO A 52 -2.51 0.05 -12.09
CA PRO A 52 -1.69 0.13 -13.30
C PRO A 52 -2.53 0.46 -14.53
N THR A 53 -1.98 1.27 -15.44
CA THR A 53 -2.66 1.66 -16.70
C THR A 53 -3.07 0.44 -17.53
N LEU A 54 -2.22 -0.57 -17.60
CA LEU A 54 -2.59 -1.90 -18.10
C LEU A 54 -2.89 -2.80 -16.90
N SER A 55 -4.15 -2.87 -16.52
CA SER A 55 -4.63 -3.67 -15.40
C SER A 55 -4.97 -5.11 -15.82
N PRO A 56 -5.01 -6.07 -14.86
CA PRO A 56 -5.40 -7.45 -15.17
C PRO A 56 -6.78 -7.57 -15.82
N SER A 57 -7.73 -6.68 -15.51
CA SER A 57 -9.08 -6.73 -16.07
C SER A 57 -9.10 -6.41 -17.58
N HIS A 58 -8.12 -5.66 -18.09
CA HIS A 58 -7.97 -5.38 -19.52
C HIS A 58 -7.53 -6.62 -20.32
N LEU A 59 -7.00 -7.64 -19.66
CA LEU A 59 -6.44 -8.85 -20.29
C LEU A 59 -7.39 -10.06 -20.23
N LYS A 60 -8.60 -9.90 -19.68
CA LYS A 60 -9.55 -10.99 -19.44
C LYS A 60 -9.92 -11.81 -20.68
N ASP A 61 -9.86 -11.20 -21.87
CA ASP A 61 -10.23 -11.81 -23.15
C ASP A 61 -9.01 -12.35 -23.93
N LEU A 62 -7.82 -12.38 -23.30
CA LEU A 62 -6.57 -12.91 -23.84
C LEU A 62 -6.12 -14.14 -23.05
N PRO A 63 -6.64 -15.34 -23.35
CA PRO A 63 -6.38 -16.53 -22.53
C PRO A 63 -4.89 -16.88 -22.49
N GLY A 64 -4.35 -16.99 -21.28
CA GLY A 64 -2.95 -17.33 -21.04
C GLY A 64 -1.95 -16.20 -21.30
N PHE A 65 -2.41 -15.01 -21.70
CA PHE A 65 -1.52 -13.87 -21.90
C PHE A 65 -0.99 -13.34 -20.57
N THR A 66 0.33 -13.14 -20.48
CA THR A 66 0.98 -12.44 -19.39
C THR A 66 2.23 -11.75 -19.91
N ARG A 67 2.56 -10.58 -19.32
CA ARG A 67 3.86 -9.92 -19.54
C ARG A 67 4.95 -10.45 -18.63
N SER A 68 4.60 -11.28 -17.65
CA SER A 68 5.56 -11.80 -16.69
C SER A 68 6.50 -12.81 -17.34
N VAL A 69 7.77 -12.72 -16.98
CA VAL A 69 8.84 -13.57 -17.48
C VAL A 69 9.76 -13.93 -16.32
N TYR A 70 10.08 -15.22 -16.18
CA TYR A 70 11.11 -15.72 -15.26
C TYR A 70 12.24 -16.37 -16.08
N LYS A 71 13.47 -15.92 -15.86
CA LYS A 71 14.70 -16.43 -16.46
C LYS A 71 15.72 -16.74 -15.38
N ARG A 72 16.84 -17.34 -15.80
CA ARG A 72 17.93 -17.81 -14.93
C ARG A 72 18.49 -16.71 -14.01
N ASP A 73 18.59 -15.48 -14.50
CA ASP A 73 19.30 -14.38 -13.86
C ASP A 73 18.43 -13.13 -13.64
N TYR A 74 17.16 -13.16 -14.04
CA TYR A 74 16.22 -12.08 -13.79
C TYR A 74 14.76 -12.55 -13.87
N ALA A 75 13.87 -11.72 -13.32
CA ALA A 75 12.43 -11.85 -13.49
C ALA A 75 11.78 -10.49 -13.77
N LEU A 76 10.76 -10.50 -14.62
CA LEU A 76 9.79 -9.42 -14.78
C LEU A 76 8.47 -9.94 -14.24
N ILE A 77 7.99 -9.38 -13.13
CA ILE A 77 6.74 -9.81 -12.48
C ILE A 77 5.73 -8.67 -12.59
N THR A 78 4.61 -8.94 -13.25
CA THR A 78 3.58 -7.94 -13.60
C THR A 78 2.29 -8.18 -12.82
N PRO A 79 1.44 -7.14 -12.65
CA PRO A 79 0.26 -7.20 -11.78
C PRO A 79 -0.67 -8.40 -12.02
N GLU A 80 -0.85 -8.80 -13.28
CA GLU A 80 -1.72 -9.93 -13.67
C GLU A 80 -1.19 -11.31 -13.26
N SER A 81 0.07 -11.40 -12.82
CA SER A 81 0.68 -12.66 -12.35
C SER A 81 0.94 -12.69 -10.83
N GLN A 82 0.50 -11.66 -10.10
CA GLN A 82 0.62 -11.64 -8.65
C GLN A 82 -0.37 -12.62 -8.02
N VAL A 83 0.13 -13.52 -7.17
CA VAL A 83 -0.69 -14.53 -6.49
C VAL A 83 -0.87 -14.10 -5.03
N PHE A 84 -2.07 -13.59 -4.71
CA PHE A 84 -2.41 -13.19 -3.35
C PHE A 84 -2.97 -14.35 -2.54
N SER A 85 -2.42 -14.55 -1.35
CA SER A 85 -2.89 -15.53 -0.36
C SER A 85 -2.81 -14.95 1.04
N ALA A 86 -3.42 -15.58 2.04
CA ALA A 86 -3.30 -15.11 3.42
C ALA A 86 -1.83 -15.17 3.87
N LEU A 87 -1.33 -14.07 4.46
CA LEU A 87 0.01 -14.08 5.05
C LEU A 87 0.00 -14.84 6.38
N PRO A 88 0.88 -15.84 6.58
CA PRO A 88 0.96 -16.58 7.84
C PRO A 88 1.11 -15.65 9.03
N ASP A 89 0.31 -15.87 10.07
CA ASP A 89 0.28 -15.12 11.34
C ASP A 89 -0.10 -13.62 11.25
N TRP A 90 -0.26 -13.07 10.04
CA TRP A 90 -0.85 -11.73 9.85
C TRP A 90 -2.37 -11.83 9.94
N THR A 91 -3.01 -10.79 10.49
CA THR A 91 -4.47 -10.70 10.53
C THR A 91 -4.98 -9.84 9.38
N LYS A 92 -6.09 -10.25 8.75
CA LYS A 92 -6.79 -9.51 7.69
C LYS A 92 -5.88 -8.97 6.57
N THR A 93 -4.83 -9.72 6.23
CA THR A 93 -3.84 -9.31 5.24
C THR A 93 -3.65 -10.40 4.21
N SER A 94 -3.70 -10.02 2.93
CA SER A 94 -3.30 -10.88 1.82
C SER A 94 -1.93 -10.45 1.31
N GLY A 95 -1.03 -11.40 1.07
CA GLY A 95 0.30 -11.16 0.54
C GLY A 95 0.54 -11.85 -0.79
N ALA A 96 1.34 -11.20 -1.64
CA ALA A 96 1.87 -11.77 -2.86
C ALA A 96 3.41 -11.73 -2.80
N TYR A 97 4.03 -12.91 -2.65
CA TYR A 97 5.48 -13.05 -2.74
C TYR A 97 5.92 -12.87 -4.19
N LEU A 98 6.85 -11.92 -4.40
CA LEU A 98 7.39 -11.60 -5.72
C LEU A 98 8.76 -12.24 -5.91
N ILE A 99 9.64 -12.10 -4.91
CA ILE A 99 10.99 -12.66 -4.93
C ILE A 99 11.17 -13.48 -3.66
N THR A 100 11.75 -14.68 -3.78
CA THR A 100 12.11 -15.54 -2.65
C THR A 100 13.45 -16.23 -2.94
N PRO A 101 14.12 -16.82 -1.93
CA PRO A 101 15.34 -17.58 -2.15
C PRO A 101 15.24 -18.75 -3.13
N ALA A 102 14.02 -19.20 -3.50
CA ALA A 102 13.84 -20.15 -4.60
C ALA A 102 14.25 -19.58 -5.97
N MET A 103 14.49 -18.27 -6.06
CA MET A 103 15.00 -17.56 -7.23
C MET A 103 16.48 -17.17 -7.08
N ASP A 104 17.24 -17.87 -6.22
CA ASP A 104 18.64 -17.61 -5.89
C ASP A 104 18.91 -16.21 -5.28
N SER A 105 17.88 -15.58 -4.70
CA SER A 105 18.03 -14.37 -3.89
C SER A 105 18.39 -14.71 -2.44
N HIS A 106 19.03 -13.77 -1.76
CA HIS A 106 19.26 -13.79 -0.30
C HIS A 106 18.21 -12.98 0.50
N PHE A 107 17.13 -12.53 -0.16
CA PHE A 107 16.02 -11.80 0.46
C PHE A 107 14.69 -12.30 -0.09
N VAL A 108 13.62 -11.96 0.62
CA VAL A 108 12.23 -12.10 0.19
C VAL A 108 11.67 -10.70 -0.06
N MET A 109 10.92 -10.53 -1.15
CA MET A 109 10.15 -9.33 -1.45
C MET A 109 8.69 -9.71 -1.64
N TYR A 110 7.78 -9.03 -0.96
CA TYR A 110 6.35 -9.26 -1.12
C TYR A 110 5.53 -7.98 -0.98
N ILE A 111 4.36 -7.97 -1.62
CA ILE A 111 3.32 -6.96 -1.42
C ILE A 111 2.37 -7.49 -0.36
N ALA A 112 2.06 -6.69 0.66
CA ALA A 112 1.02 -6.98 1.64
C ALA A 112 -0.14 -5.99 1.49
N GLN A 113 -1.31 -6.51 1.18
CA GLN A 113 -2.58 -5.78 1.15
C GLN A 113 -3.28 -5.95 2.50
N MET A 114 -3.16 -4.93 3.34
CA MET A 114 -3.74 -4.85 4.68
C MET A 114 -5.15 -4.28 4.58
N LYS A 115 -6.16 -5.04 5.03
CA LYS A 115 -7.52 -4.52 5.16
C LYS A 115 -7.67 -3.73 6.46
N GLU A 116 -8.85 -3.14 6.66
CA GLU A 116 -9.20 -2.43 7.88
C GLU A 116 -9.03 -3.31 9.13
N ASN A 117 -8.38 -2.76 10.16
CA ASN A 117 -8.02 -3.42 11.42
C ASN A 117 -7.07 -4.63 11.23
N ALA A 118 -6.19 -4.58 10.22
CA ALA A 118 -5.15 -5.60 10.01
C ALA A 118 -3.96 -5.41 10.96
N THR A 119 -3.23 -6.49 11.22
CA THR A 119 -2.03 -6.49 12.06
C THR A 119 -0.98 -7.45 11.50
N SER A 120 0.29 -7.03 11.52
CA SER A 120 1.41 -7.84 11.05
C SER A 120 1.87 -8.89 12.05
N ALA A 121 2.42 -10.00 11.55
CA ALA A 121 3.23 -10.90 12.37
C ALA A 121 4.67 -10.39 12.53
N LEU A 122 5.35 -10.85 13.58
CA LEU A 122 6.80 -10.72 13.67
C LEU A 122 7.48 -11.62 12.62
N PRO A 123 8.61 -11.19 12.05
CA PRO A 123 9.39 -12.08 11.20
C PRO A 123 10.07 -13.18 12.03
N GLN A 124 10.63 -14.20 11.36
CA GLN A 124 11.36 -15.27 12.02
C GLN A 124 12.64 -14.79 12.70
N GLN A 125 13.26 -15.66 13.48
CA GLN A 125 14.51 -15.37 14.18
C GLN A 125 15.64 -14.98 13.20
N ASP A 126 16.37 -13.92 13.56
CA ASP A 126 17.49 -13.31 12.83
C ASP A 126 17.11 -12.75 11.46
N ILE A 127 15.82 -12.58 11.20
CA ILE A 127 15.31 -11.89 10.01
C ILE A 127 15.15 -10.41 10.33
N GLU A 128 15.83 -9.58 9.55
CA GLU A 128 15.59 -8.14 9.49
C GLU A 128 14.47 -7.84 8.48
N ARG A 129 13.73 -6.75 8.72
CA ARG A 129 12.58 -6.37 7.89
C ARG A 129 12.65 -4.90 7.52
N PHE A 130 12.47 -4.61 6.25
CA PHE A 130 12.16 -3.27 5.75
C PHE A 130 10.75 -3.25 5.17
N LEU A 131 10.00 -2.18 5.44
CA LEU A 131 8.69 -1.96 4.83
C LEU A 131 8.56 -0.54 4.27
N PHE A 132 7.76 -0.41 3.21
CA PHE A 132 7.49 0.84 2.53
C PHE A 132 5.99 0.98 2.24
N VAL A 133 5.41 2.14 2.53
CA VAL A 133 3.97 2.40 2.35
C VAL A 133 3.68 2.96 0.96
N VAL A 134 2.94 2.18 0.16
CA VAL A 134 2.58 2.54 -1.22
C VAL A 134 1.18 3.15 -1.30
N LYS A 135 0.25 2.67 -0.49
CA LYS A 135 -1.12 3.17 -0.40
C LYS A 135 -1.60 3.14 1.05
N GLY A 136 -2.42 4.12 1.42
CA GLY A 136 -3.02 4.21 2.74
C GLY A 136 -2.01 4.65 3.79
N GLU A 137 -2.15 4.09 4.98
CA GLU A 137 -1.39 4.47 6.16
C GLU A 137 -1.33 3.29 7.12
N VAL A 138 -0.18 3.12 7.77
CA VAL A 138 0.00 2.12 8.82
C VAL A 138 0.58 2.76 10.08
N VAL A 139 0.30 2.15 11.23
CA VAL A 139 0.86 2.53 12.52
C VAL A 139 1.84 1.44 12.95
N LEU A 140 3.09 1.80 13.14
CA LEU A 140 4.14 0.92 13.64
C LEU A 140 4.36 1.19 15.14
N SER A 141 4.44 0.14 15.95
CA SER A 141 4.74 0.24 17.38
C SER A 141 5.96 -0.61 17.74
N THR A 142 6.88 -0.05 18.53
CA THR A 142 8.14 -0.69 18.97
C THR A 142 8.14 -1.04 20.47
N GLY A 143 6.96 -1.01 21.11
CA GLY A 143 6.80 -1.16 22.56
C GLY A 143 7.12 0.11 23.35
N ALA A 144 8.14 0.87 22.94
CA ALA A 144 8.48 2.18 23.51
C ALA A 144 7.80 3.34 22.77
N GLU A 145 7.72 3.25 21.45
CA GLU A 145 7.29 4.35 20.58
C GLU A 145 6.27 3.89 19.54
N VAL A 146 5.52 4.86 19.02
CA VAL A 146 4.49 4.67 17.98
C VAL A 146 4.76 5.63 16.84
N PHE A 147 4.85 5.09 15.63
CA PHE A 147 5.15 5.80 14.39
C PHE A 147 3.97 5.69 13.45
N LYS A 148 3.52 6.83 12.95
CA LYS A 148 2.46 6.92 11.95
C LYS A 148 3.10 7.04 10.57
N LEU A 149 2.93 6.03 9.73
CA LEU A 149 3.60 5.90 8.44
C LEU A 149 2.56 6.04 7.32
N SER A 150 2.54 7.19 6.67
CA SER A 150 1.71 7.45 5.48
C SER A 150 2.42 6.97 4.21
N VAL A 151 1.75 7.08 3.06
CA VAL A 151 2.39 6.90 1.73
C VAL A 151 3.74 7.62 1.67
N ASP A 152 4.74 6.96 1.06
CA ASP A 152 6.14 7.40 0.97
C ASP A 152 6.95 7.31 2.28
N SER A 153 6.34 6.81 3.35
CA SER A 153 7.06 6.46 4.58
C SER A 153 7.56 5.02 4.56
N PHE A 154 8.63 4.78 5.32
CA PHE A 154 9.25 3.48 5.47
C PHE A 154 9.72 3.24 6.90
N ALA A 155 9.97 1.97 7.21
CA ALA A 155 10.63 1.58 8.45
C ALA A 155 11.53 0.37 8.25
N TYR A 156 12.61 0.33 9.03
CA TYR A 156 13.53 -0.78 9.14
C TYR A 156 13.54 -1.30 10.57
N ALA A 157 13.34 -2.61 10.71
CA ALA A 157 13.46 -3.35 11.96
C ALA A 157 14.69 -4.26 11.89
N PRO A 158 15.67 -4.08 12.81
CA PRO A 158 16.81 -4.98 12.98
C PRO A 158 16.38 -6.44 13.19
N PRO A 159 17.28 -7.42 13.02
CA PRO A 159 16.99 -8.80 13.36
C PRO A 159 16.51 -8.92 14.82
N ASN A 160 15.51 -9.79 15.03
CA ASN A 160 14.91 -10.07 16.35
C ASN A 160 14.23 -8.87 17.04
N PHE A 161 14.08 -7.73 16.34
CA PHE A 161 13.47 -6.53 16.90
C PHE A 161 11.95 -6.66 17.02
N LYS A 162 11.42 -6.50 18.24
CA LYS A 162 9.98 -6.60 18.50
C LYS A 162 9.26 -5.36 18.00
N HIS A 163 8.37 -5.54 17.04
CA HIS A 163 7.53 -4.49 16.49
C HIS A 163 6.15 -5.04 16.09
N SER A 164 5.18 -4.15 15.90
CA SER A 164 3.86 -4.47 15.35
C SER A 164 3.46 -3.38 14.35
N VAL A 165 2.99 -3.77 13.17
CA VAL A 165 2.41 -2.88 12.16
C VAL A 165 0.92 -3.11 12.13
N LYS A 166 0.13 -2.04 12.27
CA LYS A 166 -1.33 -2.08 12.24
C LYS A 166 -1.85 -1.16 11.17
N SER A 167 -3.02 -1.49 10.63
CA SER A 167 -3.70 -0.64 9.66
C SER A 167 -5.15 -0.50 10.06
N ASP A 168 -5.55 0.70 10.48
CA ASP A 168 -6.94 1.01 10.84
C ASP A 168 -7.80 1.31 9.59
N ILE A 169 -7.15 1.52 8.44
CA ILE A 169 -7.76 1.66 7.11
C ILE A 169 -7.14 0.66 6.13
N SER A 170 -7.60 0.64 4.88
CA SER A 170 -6.94 -0.15 3.83
C SER A 170 -5.55 0.42 3.53
N ALA A 171 -4.53 -0.44 3.51
CA ALA A 171 -3.16 -0.07 3.18
C ALA A 171 -2.49 -1.12 2.29
N VAL A 172 -1.55 -0.67 1.47
CA VAL A 172 -0.67 -1.53 0.68
C VAL A 172 0.76 -1.17 1.03
N ILE A 173 1.50 -2.16 1.52
CA ILE A 173 2.92 -2.03 1.83
C ILE A 173 3.74 -3.01 1.00
N VAL A 174 4.97 -2.61 0.65
CA VAL A 174 5.99 -3.50 0.09
C VAL A 174 6.95 -3.84 1.21
N VAL A 175 7.26 -5.12 1.37
CA VAL A 175 8.10 -5.61 2.45
C VAL A 175 9.28 -6.37 1.87
N PHE A 176 10.46 -6.11 2.43
CA PHE A 176 11.67 -6.87 2.23
C PHE A 176 12.07 -7.53 3.54
N GLU A 177 12.40 -8.81 3.47
CA GLU A 177 12.91 -9.58 4.60
C GLU A 177 14.17 -10.33 4.21
N ARG A 178 15.15 -10.36 5.10
CA ARG A 178 16.44 -11.01 4.86
C ARG A 178 16.96 -11.59 6.16
N ARG A 179 17.68 -12.71 6.09
CA ARG A 179 18.48 -13.16 7.24
C ARG A 179 19.69 -12.25 7.36
N TYR A 180 19.76 -11.51 8.46
CA TYR A 180 20.80 -10.53 8.68
C TYR A 180 22.18 -11.19 8.73
N GLN A 181 23.12 -10.59 8.02
CA GLN A 181 24.53 -10.97 8.03
C GLN A 181 25.34 -9.85 8.68
N ARG A 182 25.92 -10.14 9.85
CA ARG A 182 26.81 -9.20 10.53
C ARG A 182 28.06 -8.93 9.68
N LEU A 183 28.29 -7.67 9.32
CA LEU A 183 29.48 -7.23 8.56
C LEU A 183 30.49 -6.46 9.42
N GLY A 184 30.02 -5.80 10.49
CA GLY A 184 30.84 -5.00 11.40
C GLY A 184 30.69 -5.36 12.89
N ASN A 185 31.29 -4.54 13.74
CA ASN A 185 31.22 -4.71 15.19
C ASN A 185 29.92 -4.15 15.78
N GLU A 186 29.22 -3.27 15.06
CA GLU A 186 27.98 -2.64 15.49
C GLU A 186 26.76 -3.38 14.94
N ASP A 187 25.66 -3.37 15.69
CA ASP A 187 24.37 -3.90 15.27
C ASP A 187 23.51 -2.77 14.66
N PRO A 188 22.66 -3.06 13.67
CA PRO A 188 21.83 -2.04 13.05
C PRO A 188 20.75 -1.56 14.02
N GLY A 189 20.44 -0.26 13.95
CA GLY A 189 19.39 0.37 14.73
C GLY A 189 18.04 0.36 14.00
N PHE A 190 16.95 0.36 14.75
CA PHE A 190 15.62 0.67 14.21
C PHE A 190 15.60 2.07 13.61
N LEU A 191 14.86 2.22 12.51
CA LEU A 191 14.73 3.46 11.76
C LEU A 191 13.32 3.57 11.18
N ALA A 192 12.75 4.76 11.21
CA ALA A 192 11.58 5.12 10.41
C ALA A 192 11.83 6.48 9.75
N GLY A 193 11.30 6.69 8.55
CA GLY A 193 11.48 7.92 7.79
C GLY A 193 10.57 8.02 6.58
N SER A 194 10.76 9.05 5.77
CA SER A 194 10.15 9.20 4.45
C SER A 194 11.19 9.45 3.37
N THR A 195 10.87 9.10 2.12
CA THR A 195 11.80 9.26 0.98
C THR A 195 12.15 10.72 0.77
N GLU A 196 11.18 11.63 0.82
CA GLU A 196 11.40 13.06 0.61
C GLU A 196 12.42 13.68 1.58
N GLN A 197 12.53 13.14 2.79
CA GLN A 197 13.46 13.61 3.81
C GLN A 197 14.89 13.08 3.62
N GLN A 198 15.10 12.09 2.75
CA GLN A 198 16.43 11.56 2.51
C GLN A 198 17.22 12.47 1.58
N PRO A 199 18.52 12.71 1.87
CA PRO A 199 19.37 13.56 1.05
C PRO A 199 19.56 12.94 -0.33
N LEU A 200 19.67 13.79 -1.34
CA LEU A 200 20.12 13.39 -2.66
C LEU A 200 21.59 13.00 -2.59
N VAL A 201 21.94 11.91 -3.27
CA VAL A 201 23.30 11.42 -3.40
C VAL A 201 23.81 11.75 -4.80
N GLU A 202 25.07 12.19 -4.90
CA GLU A 202 25.71 12.41 -6.19
C GLU A 202 25.84 11.10 -6.97
N THR A 203 25.55 11.17 -8.27
CA THR A 203 25.58 10.04 -9.19
C THR A 203 26.51 10.37 -10.38
N PRO A 204 27.84 10.34 -10.18
CA PRO A 204 28.79 10.73 -11.22
C PRO A 204 28.61 9.90 -12.50
N GLY A 205 28.37 10.57 -13.63
CA GLY A 205 28.17 9.92 -14.92
C GLY A 205 26.71 9.54 -15.24
N GLU A 206 25.78 9.79 -14.31
CA GLU A 206 24.38 9.42 -14.44
C GLU A 206 23.46 10.64 -14.35
N VAL A 207 22.23 10.51 -14.86
CA VAL A 207 21.22 11.60 -14.85
C VAL A 207 20.05 11.36 -13.90
N PHE A 208 19.99 10.18 -13.26
CA PHE A 208 18.95 9.87 -12.30
C PHE A 208 19.24 10.49 -10.93
N THR A 209 18.17 10.78 -10.18
CA THR A 209 18.26 11.20 -8.79
C THR A 209 18.29 9.97 -7.89
N LEU A 210 19.25 9.92 -6.97
CA LEU A 210 19.43 8.81 -6.04
C LEU A 210 19.19 9.27 -4.61
N ARG A 211 18.46 8.46 -3.86
CA ARG A 211 18.37 8.54 -2.39
C ARG A 211 18.77 7.19 -1.80
N LYS A 212 19.19 7.18 -0.55
CA LYS A 212 19.41 5.95 0.22
C LYS A 212 18.51 6.01 1.43
N LEU A 213 17.72 4.97 1.65
CA LEU A 213 16.75 4.96 2.74
C LEU A 213 17.36 4.46 4.05
N LEU A 214 18.43 3.66 3.98
CA LEU A 214 19.17 3.19 5.15
C LEU A 214 20.55 3.86 5.26
N PRO A 215 21.12 3.96 6.47
CA PRO A 215 22.52 4.36 6.64
C PRO A 215 23.50 3.49 5.82
N THR A 216 24.67 4.04 5.53
CA THR A 216 25.69 3.38 4.68
C THR A 216 26.88 2.82 5.47
N ASN A 217 26.76 2.74 6.79
CA ASN A 217 27.78 2.14 7.66
C ASN A 217 27.68 0.60 7.62
N PHE A 218 28.66 -0.09 8.21
CA PHE A 218 28.77 -1.55 8.17
C PHE A 218 27.78 -2.31 9.08
N SER A 219 26.90 -1.63 9.80
CA SER A 219 25.87 -2.33 10.59
C SER A 219 24.66 -2.74 9.75
N TYR A 220 24.47 -2.16 8.57
CA TYR A 220 23.41 -2.53 7.62
C TYR A 220 24.00 -3.33 6.45
N ASP A 221 23.47 -4.52 6.17
CA ASP A 221 24.00 -5.43 5.15
C ASP A 221 23.33 -5.31 3.76
N PHE A 222 22.33 -4.41 3.65
CA PHE A 222 21.64 -4.02 2.43
C PHE A 222 21.19 -2.55 2.51
N ASN A 223 20.65 -2.03 1.41
CA ASN A 223 20.05 -0.71 1.36
C ASN A 223 18.90 -0.67 0.33
N ILE A 224 18.08 0.37 0.39
CA ILE A 224 16.97 0.63 -0.54
C ILE A 224 17.20 2.01 -1.17
N HIS A 225 16.96 2.10 -2.47
CA HIS A 225 17.33 3.22 -3.33
C HIS A 225 16.19 3.64 -4.25
#